data_AF-A0A2A6DY21-F1
#
_entry.id   AF-A0A2A6DY21-F1
#
_cell.length_a   1.000
_cell.length_b   1.000
_cell.length_c   1.000
_cell.angle_alpha   90.00
_cell.angle_beta   90.00
_cell.angle_gamma   90.00
#
_symmetry.space_group_name_H-M   'P 1'
#
loop_
_entity.id
_entity.type
_entity.pdbx_description
1 polymer ?
#
loop_
_entity_poly.entity_id
_entity_poly.type
_entity_poly.pdbx_seq_one_letter_code
_entity_poly.pdbx_strand_id
1 'polypeptide(L)'
;MCGLPISEYTQDRERYREKLIGEYEVEFQSETIKNRRVKVIIKDAYVVPEGVAVVLNRMLNETATGLRNPSLRQGHIGVIDIGAFTTDIPVIVNGKPDSDASEGIAEGIANYLDKIVRHVNETYGVNMSRSQLVGRLETGELEFPIKGKPANLRPIIDEQFQIFARRIVSLVDSIWENHFEIREFFVVGGGAKALKDHLTAEMEKRNIHLTFIQDEDPQMQNALGYWKYAKQKFGG
;
A
#
# COMPACT_ATOMS: atom_id res chain seq x y z
N MET A 1 -13.30 -8.64 -8.10
CA MET A 1 -13.05 -7.89 -6.85
C MET A 1 -11.98 -6.86 -7.13
N CYS A 2 -12.08 -5.67 -6.56
CA CYS A 2 -11.09 -4.60 -6.72
C CYS A 2 -10.90 -3.83 -5.41
N GLY A 3 -9.79 -3.09 -5.34
CA GLY A 3 -9.51 -2.12 -4.29
C GLY A 3 -9.80 -0.70 -4.75
N LEU A 4 -10.07 0.19 -3.80
CA LEU A 4 -10.05 1.64 -3.97
C LEU A 4 -9.32 2.29 -2.79
N PRO A 5 -8.64 3.43 -2.98
CA PRO A 5 -8.22 4.28 -1.87
C PRO A 5 -9.41 4.61 -0.96
N ILE A 6 -9.19 4.81 0.34
CA ILE A 6 -10.25 4.97 1.35
C ILE A 6 -11.19 6.14 1.03
N SER A 7 -10.63 7.25 0.53
CA SER A 7 -11.43 8.41 0.12
C SER A 7 -12.41 8.06 -1.00
N GLU A 8 -11.97 7.32 -2.01
CA GLU A 8 -12.81 6.88 -3.14
C GLU A 8 -13.74 5.75 -2.75
N TYR A 9 -13.30 4.84 -1.87
CA TYR A 9 -14.11 3.76 -1.33
C TYR A 9 -15.34 4.30 -0.59
N THR A 10 -15.14 5.34 0.23
CA THR A 10 -16.21 5.92 1.04
C THR A 10 -17.24 6.65 0.18
N GLN A 11 -16.80 7.33 -0.89
CA GLN A 11 -17.67 8.19 -1.71
C GLN A 11 -18.26 7.50 -2.94
N ASP A 12 -17.47 6.67 -3.63
CA ASP A 12 -17.77 6.23 -5.00
C ASP A 12 -17.85 4.70 -5.16
N ARG A 13 -17.74 3.88 -4.10
CA ARG A 13 -17.67 2.40 -4.25
C ARG A 13 -18.78 1.78 -5.09
N GLU A 14 -20.03 2.22 -4.94
CA GLU A 14 -21.16 1.66 -5.70
C GLU A 14 -21.08 2.05 -7.17
N ARG A 15 -20.70 3.31 -7.44
CA ARG A 15 -20.48 3.80 -8.81
C ARG A 15 -19.36 3.02 -9.50
N TYR A 16 -18.26 2.74 -8.81
CA TYR A 16 -17.18 1.91 -9.35
C TYR A 16 -17.62 0.46 -9.55
N ARG A 17 -18.39 -0.10 -8.61
CA ARG A 17 -18.97 -1.44 -8.74
C ARG A 17 -19.85 -1.54 -9.98
N GLU A 18 -20.76 -0.60 -10.19
CA GLU A 18 -21.65 -0.55 -11.35
C GLU A 18 -20.88 -0.42 -12.66
N LYS A 19 -19.84 0.41 -12.71
CA LYS A 19 -18.98 0.55 -13.89
C LYS A 19 -18.27 -0.73 -14.30
N LEU A 20 -18.01 -1.64 -13.34
CA LEU A 20 -17.34 -2.91 -13.59
C LEU A 20 -18.31 -4.02 -14.02
N ILE A 21 -19.59 -3.93 -13.67
CA ILE A 21 -20.58 -4.94 -14.02
C ILE A 21 -21.03 -4.72 -15.46
N GLY A 22 -20.91 -5.75 -16.28
CA GLY A 22 -21.27 -5.66 -17.69
C GLY A 22 -20.60 -6.71 -18.57
N GLU A 23 -20.82 -6.56 -19.86
CA GLU A 23 -20.16 -7.35 -20.90
C GLU A 23 -19.17 -6.46 -21.65
N TYR A 24 -17.94 -6.92 -21.75
CA TYR A 24 -16.85 -6.22 -22.41
C TYR A 24 -16.26 -7.12 -23.48
N GLU A 25 -15.87 -6.54 -24.60
CA GLU A 25 -15.09 -7.24 -25.63
C GLU A 25 -13.70 -6.61 -25.68
N VAL A 26 -12.68 -7.44 -25.52
CA VAL A 26 -11.28 -7.01 -25.59
C VAL A 26 -10.66 -7.61 -26.85
N GLU A 27 -10.24 -6.75 -27.77
CA GLU A 27 -9.53 -7.14 -28.99
C GLU A 27 -8.03 -6.84 -28.84
N PHE A 28 -7.21 -7.89 -28.94
CA PHE A 28 -5.76 -7.79 -28.80
C PHE A 28 -5.12 -7.33 -30.12
N GLN A 29 -4.49 -6.16 -30.09
CA GLN A 29 -3.78 -5.55 -31.22
C GLN A 29 -2.27 -5.88 -31.25
N SER A 30 -1.80 -6.79 -30.38
CA SER A 30 -0.36 -7.13 -30.33
C SER A 30 0.04 -8.06 -31.47
N GLU A 31 1.30 -7.98 -31.89
CA GLU A 31 1.85 -8.86 -32.93
C GLU A 31 1.88 -10.33 -32.52
N THR A 32 2.01 -10.60 -31.22
CA THR A 32 2.15 -11.94 -30.64
C THR A 32 0.82 -12.67 -30.37
N ILE A 33 -0.28 -11.94 -30.22
CA ILE A 33 -1.60 -12.48 -29.89
C ILE A 33 -2.67 -11.91 -30.84
N LYS A 34 -2.27 -11.64 -32.10
CA LYS A 34 -3.01 -10.91 -33.12
C LYS A 34 -4.45 -11.43 -33.28
N ASN A 35 -5.41 -10.52 -33.37
CA ASN A 35 -6.83 -10.77 -33.64
C ASN A 35 -7.54 -11.67 -32.62
N ARG A 36 -6.98 -11.88 -31.43
CA ARG A 36 -7.71 -12.55 -30.36
C ARG A 36 -8.77 -11.60 -29.82
N ARG A 37 -10.04 -12.05 -29.82
CA ARG A 37 -11.13 -11.38 -29.12
C ARG A 37 -11.51 -12.18 -27.89
N VAL A 38 -11.62 -11.50 -26.76
CA VAL A 38 -12.05 -12.10 -25.50
C VAL A 38 -13.28 -11.36 -25.02
N LYS A 39 -14.39 -12.08 -24.89
CA LYS A 39 -15.58 -11.58 -24.21
C LYS A 39 -15.41 -11.78 -22.71
N VAL A 40 -15.45 -10.70 -21.95
CA VAL A 40 -15.38 -10.70 -20.48
C VAL A 40 -16.76 -10.31 -19.96
N ILE A 41 -17.37 -11.20 -19.17
CA ILE A 41 -18.68 -10.95 -18.55
C ILE A 41 -18.47 -10.85 -17.05
N ILE A 42 -18.69 -9.67 -16.48
CA ILE A 42 -18.61 -9.41 -15.05
C ILE A 42 -20.03 -9.32 -14.52
N LYS A 43 -20.49 -10.39 -13.87
CA LYS A 43 -21.85 -10.49 -13.31
C LYS A 43 -22.01 -9.76 -11.97
N ASP A 44 -20.92 -9.72 -11.21
CA ASP A 44 -20.87 -9.07 -9.91
C ASP A 44 -19.44 -8.58 -9.63
N ALA A 45 -19.34 -7.51 -8.85
CA ALA A 45 -18.10 -6.96 -8.36
C ALA A 45 -18.23 -6.65 -6.87
N TYR A 46 -17.14 -6.84 -6.15
CA TYR A 46 -17.03 -6.44 -4.76
C TYR A 46 -15.82 -5.53 -4.62
N VAL A 47 -16.04 -4.38 -4.00
CA VAL A 47 -15.04 -3.33 -3.81
C VAL A 47 -14.66 -3.32 -2.33
N VAL A 48 -13.38 -3.21 -2.04
CA VAL A 48 -12.84 -3.06 -0.68
C VAL A 48 -11.85 -1.91 -0.64
N PRO A 49 -11.53 -1.36 0.54
CA PRO A 49 -10.38 -0.46 0.67
C PRO A 49 -9.08 -1.16 0.24
N GLU A 50 -8.15 -0.40 -0.34
CA GLU A 50 -6.77 -0.85 -0.57
C GLU A 50 -6.10 -1.26 0.75
N GLY A 51 -5.05 -2.09 0.70
CA GLY A 51 -4.42 -2.69 1.88
C GLY A 51 -5.17 -3.87 2.50
N VAL A 52 -6.51 -3.87 2.50
CA VAL A 52 -7.34 -4.94 3.11
C VAL A 52 -7.04 -6.31 2.48
N ALA A 53 -6.83 -6.35 1.17
CA ALA A 53 -6.60 -7.59 0.44
C ALA A 53 -5.34 -8.34 0.94
N VAL A 54 -4.30 -7.63 1.35
CA VAL A 54 -3.08 -8.24 1.90
C VAL A 54 -3.40 -9.01 3.19
N VAL A 55 -4.19 -8.42 4.08
CA VAL A 55 -4.61 -9.09 5.33
C VAL A 55 -5.51 -10.29 5.03
N LEU A 56 -6.45 -10.16 4.09
CA LEU A 56 -7.28 -11.27 3.64
C LEU A 56 -6.44 -12.42 3.06
N ASN A 57 -5.38 -12.09 2.32
CA ASN A 57 -4.45 -13.08 1.78
C ASN A 57 -3.74 -13.87 2.89
N ARG A 58 -3.34 -13.18 3.97
CA ARG A 58 -2.71 -13.78 5.16
C ARG A 58 -3.69 -14.58 6.01
N MET A 59 -4.94 -14.15 6.06
CA MET A 59 -6.01 -14.82 6.81
C MET A 59 -6.39 -16.16 6.18
N LEU A 60 -6.50 -16.23 4.85
CA LEU A 60 -6.97 -17.40 4.11
C LEU A 60 -5.83 -18.36 3.71
N ASN A 61 -6.12 -19.66 3.71
CA ASN A 61 -5.20 -20.68 3.17
C ASN A 61 -4.99 -20.50 1.64
N GLU A 62 -4.01 -21.21 1.09
CA GLU A 62 -3.62 -21.08 -0.32
C GLU A 62 -4.76 -21.38 -1.30
N THR A 63 -5.67 -22.27 -0.93
CA THR A 63 -6.81 -22.68 -1.77
C THR A 63 -8.07 -21.85 -1.53
N ALA A 64 -8.03 -20.91 -0.58
CA ALA A 64 -9.16 -20.10 -0.09
C ALA A 64 -10.36 -20.91 0.43
N THR A 65 -10.14 -22.16 0.86
CA THR A 65 -11.20 -23.02 1.43
C THR A 65 -11.28 -22.95 2.96
N GLY A 66 -10.32 -22.30 3.61
CA GLY A 66 -10.23 -22.22 5.06
C GLY A 66 -9.30 -21.10 5.53
N LEU A 67 -9.12 -21.02 6.84
CA LEU A 67 -8.25 -20.03 7.49
C LEU A 67 -6.85 -20.60 7.66
N ARG A 68 -5.84 -19.83 7.27
CA ARG A 68 -4.43 -20.06 7.64
C ARG A 68 -4.12 -19.40 8.98
N ASN A 69 -4.61 -18.18 9.19
CA ASN A 69 -4.42 -17.41 10.41
C ASN A 69 -5.79 -17.00 10.99
N PRO A 70 -6.43 -17.85 11.81
CA PRO A 70 -7.76 -17.59 12.35
C PRO A 70 -7.86 -16.34 13.22
N SER A 71 -6.75 -15.93 13.87
CA SER A 71 -6.68 -14.71 14.67
C SER A 71 -6.95 -13.43 13.87
N LEU A 72 -6.68 -13.42 12.56
CA LEU A 72 -6.95 -12.27 11.69
C LEU A 72 -8.44 -12.10 11.36
N ARG A 73 -9.27 -13.12 11.65
CA ARG A 73 -10.72 -13.07 11.44
C ARG A 73 -11.46 -12.42 12.62
N GLN A 74 -10.84 -12.35 13.79
CA GLN A 74 -11.46 -11.85 15.02
C GLN A 74 -10.73 -10.62 15.55
N GLY A 75 -11.50 -9.67 16.08
CA GLY A 75 -10.99 -8.43 16.65
C GLY A 75 -10.74 -7.35 15.60
N HIS A 76 -9.96 -6.35 16.00
CA HIS A 76 -9.74 -5.11 15.26
C HIS A 76 -8.27 -5.05 14.83
N ILE A 77 -8.06 -4.78 13.56
CA ILE A 77 -6.74 -4.74 12.93
C ILE A 77 -6.66 -3.48 12.07
N GLY A 78 -5.56 -2.76 12.16
CA GLY A 78 -5.23 -1.70 11.21
C GLY A 78 -4.31 -2.20 10.11
N VAL A 79 -4.39 -1.60 8.93
CA VAL A 79 -3.39 -1.75 7.86
C VAL A 79 -2.86 -0.37 7.54
N ILE A 80 -1.60 -0.23 7.18
CA ILE A 80 -0.97 0.98 6.68
C ILE A 80 -0.45 0.64 5.28
N ASP A 81 -1.24 0.92 4.25
CA ASP A 81 -0.88 0.69 2.85
C ASP A 81 -0.20 1.93 2.28
N ILE A 82 1.12 1.85 2.10
CA ILE A 82 1.94 2.96 1.61
C ILE A 82 2.15 2.77 0.11
N GLY A 83 1.30 3.43 -0.67
CA GLY A 83 1.35 3.47 -2.12
C GLY A 83 2.37 4.45 -2.68
N ALA A 84 2.40 4.52 -4.01
CA ALA A 84 3.23 5.49 -4.74
C ALA A 84 2.75 6.93 -4.48
N PHE A 85 1.43 7.15 -4.48
CA PHE A 85 0.82 8.49 -4.45
C PHE A 85 -0.15 8.70 -3.28
N THR A 86 -0.59 7.63 -2.63
CA THR A 86 -1.52 7.66 -1.49
C THR A 86 -0.96 6.82 -0.35
N THR A 87 -1.47 7.08 0.85
CA THR A 87 -1.31 6.19 2.00
C THR A 87 -2.67 5.96 2.61
N ASP A 88 -3.10 4.71 2.67
CA ASP A 88 -4.41 4.30 3.12
C ASP A 88 -4.28 3.49 4.41
N ILE A 89 -5.08 3.82 5.42
CA ILE A 89 -5.04 3.18 6.73
C ILE A 89 -6.40 2.54 7.05
N PRO A 90 -6.76 1.41 6.41
CA PRO A 90 -8.06 0.80 6.65
C PRO A 90 -8.07 0.05 7.98
N VAL A 91 -9.20 0.11 8.67
CA VAL A 91 -9.47 -0.69 9.85
C VAL A 91 -10.38 -1.86 9.47
N ILE A 92 -10.03 -3.04 9.95
CA ILE A 92 -10.76 -4.28 9.73
C ILE A 92 -11.29 -4.75 11.08
N VAL A 93 -12.62 -4.82 11.20
CA VAL A 93 -13.33 -5.28 12.38
C VAL A 93 -13.97 -6.63 12.08
N ASN A 94 -13.53 -7.68 12.78
CA ASN A 94 -14.04 -9.04 12.65
C ASN A 94 -14.05 -9.54 11.18
N GLY A 95 -12.95 -9.26 10.47
CA GLY A 95 -12.73 -9.67 9.09
C GLY A 95 -13.51 -8.84 8.04
N LYS A 96 -14.13 -7.72 8.43
CA LYS A 96 -14.80 -6.79 7.52
C LYS A 96 -14.18 -5.39 7.61
N PRO A 97 -13.98 -4.69 6.48
CA PRO A 97 -13.55 -3.30 6.52
C PRO A 97 -14.58 -2.41 7.21
N ASP A 98 -14.10 -1.49 8.03
CA ASP A 98 -14.89 -0.46 8.69
C ASP A 98 -14.48 0.90 8.11
N SER A 99 -15.30 1.47 7.22
CA SER A 99 -15.00 2.73 6.56
C SER A 99 -14.96 3.91 7.52
N ASP A 100 -15.73 3.87 8.61
CA ASP A 100 -15.85 5.00 9.53
C ASP A 100 -14.61 5.07 10.44
N ALA A 101 -13.98 3.92 10.68
CA ALA A 101 -12.72 3.80 11.41
C ALA A 101 -11.46 3.93 10.52
N SER A 102 -11.63 4.05 9.20
CA SER A 102 -10.53 4.07 8.23
C SER A 102 -10.18 5.50 7.82
N GLU A 103 -8.90 5.83 7.72
CA GLU A 103 -8.43 7.13 7.20
C GLU A 103 -7.39 6.96 6.09
N GLY A 104 -7.15 8.01 5.30
CA GLY A 104 -6.10 8.02 4.30
C GLY A 104 -5.67 9.42 3.93
N ILE A 105 -4.50 9.53 3.30
CA ILE A 105 -3.95 10.78 2.77
C ILE A 105 -3.53 10.64 1.31
N ALA A 106 -3.72 11.71 0.55
CA ALA A 106 -3.26 11.83 -0.84
C ALA A 106 -1.73 12.10 -0.94
N GLU A 107 -0.95 11.37 -0.14
CA GLU A 107 0.50 11.38 -0.16
C GLU A 107 1.03 9.96 -0.07
N GLY A 108 1.94 9.61 -0.97
CA GLY A 108 2.66 8.35 -0.99
C GLY A 108 4.17 8.59 -1.08
N ILE A 109 4.92 7.49 -1.26
CA ILE A 109 6.39 7.55 -1.26
C ILE A 109 6.95 8.46 -2.36
N ALA A 110 6.27 8.57 -3.52
CA ALA A 110 6.73 9.41 -4.63
C ALA A 110 6.80 10.90 -4.25
N ASN A 111 5.85 11.41 -3.48
CA ASN A 111 5.84 12.80 -3.04
C ASN A 111 7.10 13.16 -2.26
N TYR A 112 7.63 12.21 -1.46
CA TYR A 112 8.82 12.42 -0.64
C TYR A 112 10.11 12.17 -1.42
N LEU A 113 10.11 11.21 -2.36
CA LEU A 113 11.22 11.04 -3.30
C LEU A 113 11.43 12.29 -4.15
N ASP A 114 10.36 12.93 -4.63
CA ASP A 114 10.45 14.16 -5.42
C ASP A 114 11.02 15.33 -4.59
N LYS A 115 10.64 15.43 -3.31
CA LYS A 115 11.22 16.40 -2.36
C LYS A 115 12.72 16.15 -2.14
N ILE A 116 13.13 14.89 -1.97
CA ILE A 116 14.54 14.50 -1.82
C ILE A 116 15.31 14.89 -3.08
N VAL A 117 14.83 14.51 -4.27
CA VAL A 117 15.47 14.85 -5.54
C VAL A 117 15.67 16.35 -5.67
N ARG A 118 14.64 17.14 -5.37
CA ARG A 118 14.73 18.61 -5.40
C ARG A 118 15.80 19.12 -4.44
N HIS A 119 15.79 18.67 -3.18
CA HIS A 119 16.77 19.10 -2.18
C HIS A 119 18.21 18.70 -2.56
N VAL A 120 18.42 17.51 -3.12
CA VAL A 120 19.72 17.06 -3.64
C VAL A 120 20.18 17.95 -4.81
N ASN A 121 19.29 18.25 -5.75
CA ASN A 121 19.60 19.07 -6.91
C ASN A 121 19.97 20.50 -6.51
N GLU A 122 19.25 21.08 -5.55
CA GLU A 122 19.54 22.41 -4.99
C GLU A 122 20.87 22.43 -4.22
N THR A 123 21.11 21.43 -3.36
CA THR A 123 22.31 21.35 -2.50
C THR A 123 23.59 21.18 -3.30
N TYR A 124 23.58 20.30 -4.31
CA TYR A 124 24.78 19.94 -5.06
C TYR A 124 24.85 20.59 -6.46
N GLY A 125 23.81 21.33 -6.86
CA GLY A 125 23.68 21.95 -8.17
C GLY A 125 23.70 20.93 -9.31
N VAL A 126 23.03 19.79 -9.14
CA VAL A 126 22.95 18.69 -10.12
C VAL A 126 21.53 18.52 -10.65
N ASN A 127 21.36 17.63 -11.63
CA ASN A 127 20.05 17.24 -12.16
C ASN A 127 19.86 15.72 -12.02
N MET A 128 19.78 15.26 -10.78
CA MET A 128 19.43 13.89 -10.44
C MET A 128 17.96 13.61 -10.77
N SER A 129 17.67 12.45 -11.34
CA SER A 129 16.31 11.97 -11.57
C SER A 129 15.80 11.07 -10.43
N ARG A 130 14.48 10.91 -10.34
CA ARG A 130 13.86 9.98 -9.38
C ARG A 130 14.38 8.55 -9.53
N SER A 131 14.55 8.06 -10.77
CA SER A 131 15.06 6.71 -11.01
C SER A 131 16.50 6.53 -10.52
N GLN A 132 17.34 7.57 -10.62
CA GLN A 132 18.70 7.53 -10.07
C GLN A 132 18.68 7.48 -8.53
N LEU A 133 17.80 8.25 -7.89
CA LEU A 133 17.64 8.20 -6.43
C LEU A 133 17.15 6.81 -5.98
N VAL A 134 16.12 6.27 -6.64
CA VAL A 134 15.57 4.94 -6.32
C VAL A 134 16.63 3.86 -6.47
N GLY A 135 17.39 3.84 -7.58
CA GLY A 135 18.47 2.88 -7.76
C GLY A 135 19.52 2.95 -6.64
N ARG A 136 19.83 4.15 -6.14
CA ARG A 136 20.74 4.33 -5.00
C ARG A 136 20.16 3.87 -3.67
N LEU A 137 18.87 4.06 -3.45
CA LEU A 137 18.17 3.53 -2.26
C LEU A 137 18.16 2.00 -2.27
N GLU A 138 18.02 1.38 -3.44
CA GLU A 138 18.03 -0.07 -3.60
C GLU A 138 19.43 -0.67 -3.39
N THR A 139 20.49 -0.02 -3.88
CA THR A 139 21.87 -0.48 -3.66
C THR A 139 22.45 -0.10 -2.30
N GLY A 140 21.88 0.91 -1.63
CA GLY A 140 22.43 1.50 -0.41
C GLY A 140 23.60 2.47 -0.66
N GLU A 141 23.94 2.77 -1.92
CA GLU A 141 25.03 3.68 -2.30
C GLU A 141 24.63 5.15 -2.18
N LEU A 142 24.47 5.62 -0.94
CA LEU A 142 24.05 6.99 -0.59
C LEU A 142 25.23 7.97 -0.46
N GLU A 143 26.45 7.46 -0.40
CA GLU A 143 27.68 8.25 -0.34
C GLU A 143 28.49 8.05 -1.62
N PHE A 144 28.70 9.13 -2.37
CA PHE A 144 29.44 9.07 -3.63
C PHE A 144 29.94 10.47 -4.05
N PRO A 145 30.96 10.55 -4.92
CA PRO A 145 31.42 11.84 -5.42
C PRO A 145 30.38 12.52 -6.32
N ILE A 146 30.04 13.77 -6.01
CA ILE A 146 29.26 14.66 -6.88
C ILE A 146 30.16 15.81 -7.33
N LYS A 147 30.36 15.94 -8.64
CA LYS A 147 31.30 16.91 -9.23
C LYS A 147 32.70 16.83 -8.60
N GLY A 148 33.16 15.62 -8.32
CA GLY A 148 34.49 15.35 -7.73
C GLY A 148 34.60 15.59 -6.23
N LYS A 149 33.53 15.98 -5.53
CA LYS A 149 33.52 16.17 -4.07
C LYS A 149 32.72 15.07 -3.37
N PRO A 150 33.16 14.55 -2.21
CA PRO A 150 32.36 13.63 -1.41
C PRO A 150 30.99 14.23 -1.09
N ALA A 151 29.92 13.47 -1.31
CA ALA A 151 28.55 13.84 -0.96
C ALA A 151 27.88 12.68 -0.22
N ASN A 152 26.97 13.02 0.69
CA ASN A 152 26.19 12.06 1.45
C ASN A 152 24.72 12.45 1.38
N LEU A 153 23.89 11.61 0.76
CA LEU A 153 22.47 11.87 0.60
C LEU A 153 21.64 11.46 1.83
N ARG A 154 22.22 10.65 2.74
CA ARG A 154 21.51 10.09 3.90
C ARG A 154 20.81 11.15 4.76
N PRO A 155 21.44 12.29 5.13
CA PRO A 155 20.75 13.30 5.94
C PRO A 155 19.49 13.87 5.28
N ILE A 156 19.55 14.12 3.96
CA ILE A 156 18.42 14.65 3.18
C ILE A 156 17.30 13.60 3.09
N ILE A 157 17.66 12.35 2.85
CA ILE A 157 16.71 11.23 2.76
C ILE A 157 16.03 11.02 4.12
N ASP A 158 16.82 10.90 5.18
CA ASP A 158 16.33 10.64 6.54
C ASP A 158 15.42 11.77 7.01
N GLU A 159 15.74 13.03 6.73
CA GLU A 159 14.86 14.17 7.03
C GLU A 159 13.47 14.01 6.39
N GLN A 160 13.41 13.76 5.08
CA GLN A 160 12.14 13.69 4.36
C GLN A 160 11.33 12.45 4.74
N PHE A 161 11.98 11.29 4.91
CA PHE A 161 11.30 10.07 5.34
C PHE A 161 10.81 10.17 6.80
N GLN A 162 11.57 10.83 7.67
CA GLN A 162 11.14 11.09 9.03
C GLN A 162 9.91 12.02 9.10
N ILE A 163 9.82 13.02 8.21
CA ILE A 163 8.61 13.86 8.08
C ILE A 163 7.42 12.99 7.67
N PHE A 164 7.60 12.11 6.69
CA PHE A 164 6.51 11.24 6.22
C PHE A 164 6.06 10.26 7.31
N ALA A 165 7.01 9.59 7.96
CA ALA A 165 6.74 8.64 9.03
C ALA A 165 5.94 9.29 10.17
N ARG A 166 6.33 10.48 10.62
CA ARG A 166 5.57 11.23 11.65
C ARG A 166 4.13 11.52 11.22
N ARG A 167 3.92 11.82 9.95
CA ARG A 167 2.59 12.11 9.42
C ARG A 167 1.70 10.87 9.40
N ILE A 168 2.24 9.74 8.95
CA ILE A 168 1.55 8.44 9.00
C ILE A 168 1.22 8.08 10.45
N VAL A 169 2.20 8.19 11.34
CA VAL A 169 2.04 7.86 12.76
C VAL A 169 0.98 8.74 13.42
N SER A 170 0.90 10.03 13.07
CA SER A 170 -0.14 10.92 13.61
C SER A 170 -1.56 10.48 13.20
N LEU A 171 -1.73 9.92 11.99
CA LEU A 171 -3.02 9.36 11.56
C LEU A 171 -3.34 8.06 12.30
N VAL A 172 -2.33 7.21 12.48
CA VAL A 172 -2.47 5.97 13.26
C VAL A 172 -2.85 6.29 14.71
N ASP A 173 -2.22 7.31 15.32
CA ASP A 173 -2.55 7.78 16.66
C ASP A 173 -4.04 8.23 16.72
N SER A 174 -4.48 9.06 15.77
CA SER A 174 -5.88 9.52 15.66
C SER A 174 -6.87 8.36 15.55
N ILE A 175 -6.61 7.40 14.66
CA ILE A 175 -7.45 6.21 14.48
C ILE A 175 -7.49 5.42 15.79
N TRP A 176 -6.33 5.19 16.41
CA TRP A 176 -6.25 4.32 17.57
C TRP A 176 -6.85 4.95 18.83
N GLU A 177 -6.74 6.26 19.01
CA GLU A 177 -7.44 6.97 20.09
C GLU A 177 -8.96 6.75 20.02
N ASN A 178 -9.53 6.73 18.82
CA ASN A 178 -10.96 6.48 18.59
C ASN A 178 -11.33 4.99 18.55
N HIS A 179 -10.36 4.12 18.24
CA HIS A 179 -10.53 2.68 18.06
C HIS A 179 -9.50 1.88 18.87
N PHE A 180 -9.49 2.08 20.19
CA PHE A 180 -8.51 1.50 21.14
C PHE A 180 -8.43 -0.04 21.14
N GLU A 181 -9.44 -0.72 20.59
CA GLU A 181 -9.48 -2.19 20.44
C GLU A 181 -8.57 -2.74 19.32
N ILE A 182 -8.03 -1.87 18.46
CA ILE A 182 -7.05 -2.27 17.44
C ILE A 182 -5.84 -2.89 18.11
N ARG A 183 -5.57 -4.16 17.75
CA ARG A 183 -4.52 -4.95 18.39
C ARG A 183 -3.14 -4.78 17.76
N GLU A 184 -3.12 -4.51 16.45
CA GLU A 184 -1.91 -4.44 15.65
C GLU A 184 -2.17 -3.67 14.36
N PHE A 185 -1.11 -3.06 13.82
CA PHE A 185 -1.10 -2.45 12.50
C PHE A 185 -0.16 -3.22 11.56
N PHE A 186 -0.68 -3.65 10.42
CA PHE A 186 0.12 -4.26 9.35
C PHE A 186 0.59 -3.20 8.37
N VAL A 187 1.89 -3.13 8.10
CA VAL A 187 2.43 -2.18 7.10
C VAL A 187 2.65 -2.91 5.78
N VAL A 188 2.03 -2.39 4.72
CA VAL A 188 2.00 -2.98 3.38
C VAL A 188 2.26 -1.90 2.31
N GLY A 189 2.33 -2.31 1.05
CA GLY A 189 2.53 -1.40 -0.08
C GLY A 189 4.00 -1.21 -0.46
N GLY A 190 4.22 -0.67 -1.66
CA GLY A 190 5.57 -0.51 -2.23
C GLY A 190 6.47 0.45 -1.45
N GLY A 191 5.89 1.41 -0.73
CA GLY A 191 6.62 2.36 0.12
C GLY A 191 7.02 1.82 1.49
N ALA A 192 6.46 0.68 1.93
CA ALA A 192 6.67 0.14 3.27
C ALA A 192 8.15 -0.16 3.59
N LYS A 193 8.88 -0.70 2.61
CA LYS A 193 10.31 -1.04 2.79
C LYS A 193 11.17 0.19 3.05
N ALA A 194 10.93 1.28 2.32
CA ALA A 194 11.72 2.50 2.42
C ALA A 194 11.55 3.21 3.76
N LEU A 195 10.36 3.09 4.38
CA LEU A 195 10.01 3.75 5.63
C LEU A 195 10.13 2.88 6.88
N LYS A 196 10.56 1.62 6.74
CA LYS A 196 10.52 0.63 7.84
C LYS A 196 11.20 1.15 9.09
N ASP A 197 12.42 1.65 8.96
CA ASP A 197 13.23 2.10 10.10
C ASP A 197 12.61 3.35 10.74
N HIS A 198 12.18 4.33 9.93
CA HIS A 198 11.57 5.57 10.42
C HIS A 198 10.21 5.34 11.10
N LEU A 199 9.36 4.48 10.54
CA LEU A 199 8.07 4.11 11.14
C LEU A 199 8.25 3.31 12.42
N THR A 200 9.18 2.35 12.44
CA THR A 200 9.48 1.56 13.64
C THR A 200 9.95 2.49 14.76
N ALA A 201 10.91 3.37 14.49
CA ALA A 201 11.44 4.31 15.47
C ALA A 201 10.38 5.29 16.01
N GLU A 202 9.40 5.72 15.20
CA GLU A 202 8.30 6.57 15.66
C GLU A 202 7.24 5.81 16.47
N MET A 203 6.94 4.56 16.11
CA MET A 203 5.95 3.74 16.82
C MET A 203 6.47 3.14 18.13
N GLU A 204 7.77 2.84 18.22
CA GLU A 204 8.41 2.39 19.46
C GLU A 204 8.24 3.40 20.59
N LYS A 205 8.28 4.71 20.27
CA LYS A 205 8.02 5.81 21.23
C LYS A 205 6.62 5.74 21.86
N ARG A 206 5.70 5.00 21.24
CA ARG A 206 4.29 4.86 21.63
C ARG A 206 3.97 3.45 22.13
N ASN A 207 4.97 2.56 22.23
CA ASN A 207 4.79 1.15 22.57
C ASN A 207 3.83 0.41 21.62
N ILE A 208 3.86 0.80 20.34
CA ILE A 208 3.03 0.25 19.27
C ILE A 208 3.88 -0.72 18.45
N HIS A 209 3.42 -1.96 18.31
CA HIS A 209 4.07 -2.92 17.41
C HIS A 209 3.52 -2.81 15.98
N LEU A 210 4.41 -2.69 15.00
CA LEU A 210 4.10 -2.75 13.58
C LEU A 210 4.52 -4.10 13.00
N THR A 211 3.61 -4.74 12.29
CA THR A 211 3.92 -5.96 11.52
C THR A 211 4.12 -5.61 10.05
N PHE A 212 5.37 -5.53 9.62
CA PHE A 212 5.70 -5.28 8.20
C PHE A 212 5.49 -6.54 7.37
N ILE A 213 4.61 -6.47 6.37
CA ILE A 213 4.43 -7.54 5.39
C ILE A 213 5.31 -7.23 4.19
N GLN A 214 6.50 -7.82 4.18
CA GLN A 214 7.50 -7.68 3.12
C GLN A 214 7.60 -9.01 2.37
N ASP A 215 6.63 -9.29 1.50
CA ASP A 215 6.73 -10.40 0.55
C ASP A 215 7.54 -9.99 -0.68
N GLU A 216 8.10 -10.97 -1.40
CA GLU A 216 8.93 -10.73 -2.60
C GLU A 216 8.21 -9.92 -3.68
N ASP A 217 6.87 -10.05 -3.75
CA ASP A 217 6.00 -9.29 -4.65
C ASP A 217 4.79 -8.72 -3.88
N PRO A 218 4.89 -7.49 -3.35
CA PRO A 218 3.79 -6.82 -2.64
C PRO A 218 2.53 -6.64 -3.51
N GLN A 219 2.70 -6.39 -4.82
CA GLN A 219 1.57 -6.26 -5.74
C GLN A 219 0.81 -7.57 -5.88
N MET A 220 1.54 -8.70 -5.94
CA MET A 220 0.95 -10.03 -5.96
C MET A 220 0.16 -10.34 -4.68
N GLN A 221 0.55 -9.82 -3.51
CA GLN A 221 -0.21 -10.01 -2.28
C GLN A 221 -1.63 -9.44 -2.36
N ASN A 222 -1.77 -8.25 -2.93
CA ASN A 222 -3.08 -7.65 -3.19
C ASN A 222 -3.89 -8.50 -4.17
N ALA A 223 -3.28 -8.89 -5.30
CA ALA A 223 -3.95 -9.71 -6.31
C ALA A 223 -4.43 -11.07 -5.76
N LEU A 224 -3.58 -11.78 -5.01
CA LEU A 224 -3.90 -13.04 -4.36
C LEU A 224 -4.98 -12.85 -3.29
N GLY A 225 -4.93 -11.76 -2.51
CA GLY A 225 -5.97 -11.41 -1.55
C GLY A 225 -7.34 -11.25 -2.20
N TYR A 226 -7.41 -10.48 -3.29
CA TYR A 226 -8.65 -10.32 -4.07
C TYR A 226 -9.14 -11.65 -4.62
N TRP A 227 -8.25 -12.48 -5.17
CA TRP A 227 -8.60 -13.79 -5.70
C TRP A 227 -9.15 -14.72 -4.62
N LYS A 228 -8.45 -14.86 -3.49
CA LYS A 228 -8.86 -15.75 -2.38
C LYS A 228 -10.22 -15.32 -1.83
N TYR A 229 -10.41 -14.03 -1.57
CA TYR A 229 -11.67 -13.53 -1.04
C TYR A 229 -12.82 -13.64 -2.05
N ALA A 230 -12.56 -13.36 -3.35
CA ALA A 230 -13.55 -13.58 -4.40
C ALA A 230 -13.96 -15.06 -4.50
N LYS A 231 -13.01 -15.98 -4.38
CA LYS A 231 -13.29 -17.43 -4.37
C LYS A 231 -14.16 -17.83 -3.18
N GLN A 232 -13.91 -17.28 -1.99
CA GLN A 232 -14.75 -17.52 -0.81
C GLN A 232 -16.17 -16.93 -0.97
N LYS A 233 -16.28 -15.76 -1.59
CA LYS A 233 -17.55 -15.03 -1.73
C LYS A 233 -18.44 -15.55 -2.87
N PHE A 234 -17.84 -15.95 -3.98
CA PHE A 234 -18.54 -16.29 -5.23
C PHE A 234 -18.37 -17.75 -5.66
N GLY A 235 -17.43 -18.50 -5.08
CA GLY A 235 -17.10 -19.87 -5.47
C GLY A 235 -17.94 -20.95 -4.79
N GLY A 236 -19.12 -20.58 -4.27
CA GLY A 236 -20.13 -21.52 -3.79
C GLY A 236 -20.79 -22.28 -4.94
#